data_AF-A0A6C0LKZ4-F1
#
_entry.id   AF-A0A6C0LKZ4-F1
#
_cell.length_a   1.000
_cell.length_b   1.000
_cell.length_c   1.000
_cell.angle_alpha   90.00
_cell.angle_beta   90.00
_cell.angle_gamma   90.00
#
_symmetry.space_group_name_H-M   'P 1'
#
loop_
_entity.id
_entity.type
_entity.pdbx_description
1 polymer ?
#
loop_
_entity_poly.entity_id
_entity_poly.type
_entity_poly.pdbx_seq_one_letter_code
_entity_poly.pdbx_strand_id
1 'polypeptide(L)'
;MRIKPFFKGERATKILKAFLINAFVAALLSTIIVEVRRDLDNEKTAVSQFIDSLVQTFDPNPFRTDFRKMVYTFFTGFIVSVLLYNFLYLLIGFGGGMVATKKIPQYF
;
A
#
# COMPACT_ATOMS: atom_id res chain seq x y z
N MET A 1 11.96 18.63 -0.85
CA MET A 1 10.81 19.48 -1.27
C MET A 1 9.58 19.12 -0.44
N ARG A 2 8.87 20.10 0.13
CA ARG A 2 7.63 19.87 0.89
C ARG A 2 6.46 19.76 -0.09
N ILE A 3 6.12 18.54 -0.49
CA ILE A 3 4.98 18.29 -1.38
C ILE A 3 3.70 18.72 -0.64
N LYS A 4 2.93 19.63 -1.26
CA LYS A 4 1.65 20.09 -0.70
C LYS A 4 0.59 19.04 -1.03
N PRO A 5 -0.20 18.57 -0.04
CA PRO A 5 -1.26 17.62 -0.31
C PRO A 5 -2.32 18.25 -1.22
N PHE A 6 -2.91 17.43 -2.08
CA PHE A 6 -3.91 17.87 -3.06
C PHE A 6 -5.17 18.42 -2.36
N PHE A 7 -5.64 17.77 -1.29
CA PHE A 7 -6.75 18.26 -0.48
C PHE A 7 -6.25 19.08 0.72
N LYS A 8 -6.58 20.39 0.71
CA LYS A 8 -6.28 21.32 1.82
C LYS A 8 -7.30 21.12 2.95
N GLY A 9 -6.88 20.52 4.07
CA GLY A 9 -7.72 20.31 5.27
C GLY A 9 -7.76 18.88 5.81
N GLU A 10 -7.27 17.91 5.03
CA GLU A 10 -7.30 16.48 5.38
C GLU A 10 -6.07 15.96 6.12
N ARG A 11 -5.20 16.87 6.60
CA ARG A 11 -4.14 16.45 7.52
C ARG A 11 -4.77 15.92 8.80
N ALA A 12 -4.31 14.74 9.23
CA ALA A 12 -4.71 14.12 10.48
C ALA A 12 -4.14 14.91 11.68
N THR A 13 -4.73 16.08 11.96
CA THR A 13 -4.33 16.96 13.07
C THR A 13 -4.92 16.52 14.41
N LYS A 14 -5.92 15.63 14.39
CA LYS A 14 -6.57 15.04 15.58
C LYS A 14 -6.36 13.52 15.59
N ILE A 15 -6.12 12.94 16.77
CA ILE A 15 -5.90 11.50 16.97
C ILE A 15 -7.04 10.66 16.38
N LEU A 16 -8.30 11.06 16.62
CA LEU A 16 -9.47 10.36 16.08
C LEU A 16 -9.47 10.33 14.54
N LYS A 17 -9.10 11.45 13.89
CA LYS A 17 -9.02 11.54 12.43
C LYS A 17 -7.88 10.66 11.89
N ALA A 18 -6.73 10.63 12.59
CA ALA A 18 -5.63 9.73 12.23
C ALA A 18 -6.03 8.25 12.32
N PHE A 19 -6.76 7.87 13.38
CA PHE A 19 -7.25 6.52 13.57
C PHE A 19 -8.23 6.11 12.47
N LEU A 20 -9.21 6.96 12.15
CA LEU A 20 -10.19 6.69 11.10
C LEU A 20 -9.52 6.57 9.72
N ILE A 21 -8.55 7.44 9.41
CA ILE A 21 -7.80 7.35 8.16
C ILE A 21 -6.99 6.05 8.12
N ASN A 22 -6.29 5.67 9.19
CA ASN A 22 -5.56 4.40 9.25
C ASN A 22 -6.49 3.20 9.05
N ALA A 23 -7.66 3.18 9.70
CA ALA A 23 -8.63 2.10 9.56
C ALA A 23 -9.16 2.02 8.11
N PHE A 24 -9.47 3.17 7.50
CA PHE A 24 -9.87 3.24 6.09
C PHE A 24 -8.79 2.71 5.15
N VAL A 25 -7.53 3.13 5.34
CA VAL A 25 -6.40 2.69 4.53
C VAL A 25 -6.15 1.19 4.68
N ALA A 26 -6.27 0.65 5.89
CA ALA A 26 -6.15 -0.78 6.14
C ALA A 26 -7.26 -1.58 5.45
N ALA A 27 -8.51 -1.12 5.53
CA ALA A 27 -9.64 -1.75 4.85
C ALA A 27 -9.49 -1.72 3.32
N LEU A 28 -9.06 -0.58 2.77
CA LEU A 28 -8.80 -0.41 1.34
C LEU A 28 -7.68 -1.33 0.87
N LEU A 29 -6.54 -1.35 1.57
CA LEU A 29 -5.41 -2.21 1.26
C LEU A 29 -5.80 -3.70 1.32
N SER A 30 -6.51 -4.11 2.37
CA SER A 30 -7.00 -5.48 2.53
C SER A 30 -7.89 -5.89 1.37
N THR A 31 -8.83 -5.04 0.97
CA THR A 31 -9.73 -5.30 -0.17
C THR A 31 -8.94 -5.50 -1.47
N ILE A 32 -7.96 -4.63 -1.76
CA ILE A 32 -7.13 -4.76 -2.96
C ILE A 32 -6.32 -6.05 -2.93
N ILE A 33 -5.72 -6.42 -1.81
CA ILE A 33 -4.92 -7.66 -1.68
C ILE A 33 -5.79 -8.90 -1.88
N VAL A 34 -7.01 -8.92 -1.32
CA VAL A 34 -7.96 -10.02 -1.50
C VAL A 34 -8.36 -10.15 -2.96
N GLU A 35 -8.63 -9.03 -3.63
CA GLU A 35 -9.02 -9.04 -5.05
C GLU A 35 -7.87 -9.51 -5.95
N VAL A 36 -6.65 -9.03 -5.70
CA VAL A 36 -5.45 -9.50 -6.41
C VAL A 36 -5.22 -10.99 -6.17
N ARG A 37 -5.39 -11.48 -4.94
CA ARG A 37 -5.28 -12.92 -4.64
C ARG A 37 -6.35 -13.72 -5.38
N ARG A 38 -7.58 -13.22 -5.42
CA ARG A 38 -8.70 -13.84 -6.15
C ARG A 38 -8.44 -13.90 -7.66
N ASP A 39 -7.84 -12.86 -8.21
CA ASP A 39 -7.45 -12.79 -9.62
C ASP A 39 -6.29 -13.75 -9.92
N LEU A 40 -5.32 -13.91 -9.02
CA LEU A 40 -4.26 -14.91 -9.14
C LEU A 40 -4.78 -16.36 -9.11
N ASP A 41 -5.88 -16.60 -8.42
CA ASP A 41 -6.54 -17.91 -8.42
C ASP A 41 -7.40 -18.13 -9.68
N ASN A 42 -7.79 -17.07 -10.39
CA ASN A 42 -8.57 -17.11 -11.62
C ASN A 42 -7.71 -16.69 -12.83
N GLU A 43 -7.06 -17.66 -13.49
CA GLU A 43 -6.07 -17.51 -14.59
C GLU A 43 -6.53 -16.72 -15.87
N LYS A 44 -7.64 -15.98 -15.82
CA LYS A 44 -8.27 -15.33 -16.99
C LYS A 44 -8.36 -13.80 -16.90
N THR A 45 -7.74 -13.15 -15.91
CA THR A 45 -7.82 -11.69 -15.74
C THR A 45 -6.57 -10.97 -16.26
N ALA A 46 -6.71 -9.71 -16.66
CA ALA A 46 -5.58 -8.90 -17.14
C ALA A 46 -4.48 -8.73 -16.07
N VAL A 47 -4.88 -8.71 -14.80
CA VAL A 47 -3.97 -8.62 -13.66
C VAL A 47 -3.20 -9.94 -13.47
N SER A 48 -3.86 -11.09 -13.58
CA SER A 48 -3.18 -12.39 -13.50
C SER A 48 -2.15 -12.53 -14.62
N GLN A 49 -2.49 -12.16 -15.86
CA GLN A 49 -1.57 -12.21 -17.01
C GLN A 49 -0.37 -11.26 -16.86
N PHE A 50 -0.58 -10.06 -16.30
CA PHE A 50 0.52 -9.14 -16.02
C PHE A 50 1.46 -9.69 -14.94
N ILE A 51 0.91 -10.25 -13.85
CA ILE A 51 1.73 -10.86 -12.80
C ILE A 51 2.43 -12.11 -13.33
N ASP A 52 1.74 -12.96 -14.09
CA ASP A 52 2.30 -14.14 -14.75
C ASP A 52 3.47 -13.76 -15.64
N SER A 53 3.34 -12.74 -16.50
CA SER A 53 4.44 -12.31 -17.38
C SER A 53 5.66 -11.79 -16.62
N LEU A 54 5.44 -11.04 -15.53
CA LEU A 54 6.54 -10.57 -14.68
C LEU A 54 7.22 -11.72 -13.91
N VAL A 55 6.43 -12.68 -13.43
CA VAL A 55 6.92 -13.75 -12.56
C VAL A 55 7.48 -14.93 -13.35
N GLN A 56 6.92 -15.28 -14.52
CA GLN A 56 7.41 -16.36 -15.40
C GLN A 56 8.86 -16.13 -15.86
N THR A 57 9.30 -14.88 -15.89
CA THR A 57 10.71 -14.53 -16.17
C THR A 57 11.67 -15.09 -15.11
N PHE A 58 11.20 -15.29 -13.87
CA PHE A 58 11.99 -15.75 -12.73
C PHE A 58 11.59 -17.14 -12.21
N ASP A 59 10.32 -17.53 -12.35
CA ASP A 59 9.80 -18.84 -11.94
C ASP A 59 8.77 -19.35 -12.97
N PRO A 60 9.05 -20.45 -13.69
CA PRO A 60 8.16 -20.96 -14.74
C PRO A 60 6.85 -21.59 -14.21
N ASN A 61 6.71 -21.83 -12.91
CA ASN A 61 5.48 -22.34 -12.31
C ASN A 61 5.23 -21.72 -10.91
N PRO A 62 4.90 -20.42 -10.86
CA PRO A 62 4.85 -19.67 -9.61
C PRO A 62 3.67 -20.08 -8.71
N PHE A 63 2.59 -20.61 -9.28
CA PHE A 63 1.34 -20.86 -8.56
C PHE A 63 1.04 -22.36 -8.31
N ARG A 64 2.05 -23.22 -8.44
CA ARG A 64 1.89 -24.68 -8.27
C ARG A 64 1.56 -25.13 -6.84
N THR A 65 1.96 -24.35 -5.83
CA THR A 65 1.74 -24.68 -4.42
C THR A 65 1.15 -23.51 -3.64
N ASP A 66 0.30 -23.80 -2.66
CA ASP A 66 -0.37 -22.79 -1.82
C ASP A 66 0.64 -21.89 -1.08
N PHE A 67 1.77 -22.46 -0.65
CA PHE A 67 2.84 -21.70 -0.02
C PHE A 67 3.43 -20.65 -0.97
N ARG A 68 3.67 -20.99 -2.25
CA ARG A 68 4.18 -20.03 -3.24
C ARG A 68 3.14 -18.96 -3.55
N LYS A 69 1.87 -19.33 -3.72
CA LYS A 69 0.75 -18.38 -3.88
C LYS A 69 0.72 -17.36 -2.74
N MET A 70 0.90 -17.82 -1.50
CA MET A 70 0.98 -16.95 -0.32
C MET A 70 2.18 -15.99 -0.41
N VAL A 71 3.36 -16.47 -0.78
CA VAL A 71 4.57 -15.65 -0.92
C VAL A 71 4.40 -14.58 -2.00
N TYR A 72 3.88 -14.93 -3.17
CA TYR A 72 3.63 -13.95 -4.24
C TYR A 72 2.54 -12.94 -3.85
N THR A 73 1.50 -13.39 -3.16
CA THR A 73 0.46 -12.49 -2.62
C THR A 73 1.05 -11.50 -1.62
N PHE A 74 1.97 -11.95 -0.75
CA PHE A 74 2.66 -11.09 0.20
C PHE A 74 3.48 -10.00 -0.50
N PHE A 75 4.33 -10.37 -1.46
CA PHE A 75 5.16 -9.39 -2.17
C PHE A 75 4.33 -8.44 -3.02
N THR A 76 3.28 -8.94 -3.67
CA THR A 76 2.35 -8.09 -4.42
C THR A 76 1.65 -7.11 -3.48
N GLY A 77 1.15 -7.58 -2.33
CA GLY A 77 0.54 -6.73 -1.31
C GLY A 77 1.51 -5.69 -0.75
N PHE A 78 2.78 -6.05 -0.55
CA PHE A 78 3.82 -5.12 -0.15
C PHE A 78 4.02 -4.00 -1.19
N ILE A 79 4.19 -4.34 -2.46
CA ILE A 79 4.35 -3.35 -3.55
C ILE A 79 3.11 -2.45 -3.65
N VAL A 80 1.92 -3.05 -3.65
CA VAL A 80 0.65 -2.31 -3.67
C VAL A 80 0.57 -1.36 -2.47
N SER A 81 0.96 -1.79 -1.27
CA SER A 81 0.97 -0.94 -0.08
C SER A 81 1.92 0.24 -0.25
N VAL A 82 3.13 0.03 -0.79
CA VAL A 82 4.08 1.12 -1.03
C VAL A 82 3.47 2.15 -1.98
N LEU A 83 2.85 1.70 -3.08
CA LEU A 83 2.19 2.59 -4.04
C LEU A 83 1.01 3.34 -3.41
N LEU A 84 0.14 2.63 -2.68
CA LEU A 84 -1.05 3.19 -2.03
C LEU A 84 -0.66 4.22 -0.97
N TYR A 85 0.34 3.93 -0.13
CA TYR A 85 0.80 4.85 0.91
C TYR A 85 1.43 6.11 0.31
N ASN A 86 2.20 5.99 -0.78
CA ASN A 86 2.73 7.15 -1.50
C ASN A 86 1.61 7.97 -2.14
N PHE A 87 0.62 7.31 -2.76
CA PHE A 87 -0.54 7.97 -3.33
C PHE A 87 -1.34 8.75 -2.28
N LEU A 88 -1.58 8.15 -1.11
CA LEU A 88 -2.27 8.80 0.01
C LEU A 88 -1.43 9.91 0.65
N TYR A 89 -0.11 9.76 0.68
CA TYR A 89 0.79 10.84 1.08
C TYR A 89 0.63 12.06 0.16
N LEU A 90 0.56 11.86 -1.16
CA LEU A 90 0.33 12.95 -2.13
C LEU A 90 -1.07 13.55 -2.03
N LEU A 91 -2.11 12.73 -1.85
CA LEU A 91 -3.49 13.20 -1.81
C LEU A 91 -3.84 13.97 -0.55
N ILE A 92 -3.61 13.36 0.62
CA ILE A 92 -4.09 13.86 1.92
C ILE A 92 -2.95 14.14 2.92
N GLY A 93 -1.70 13.91 2.53
CA GLY A 93 -0.56 14.08 3.43
C GLY A 93 -0.47 12.99 4.49
N PHE A 94 -1.02 11.81 4.20
CA PHE A 94 -0.99 10.64 5.08
C PHE A 94 0.45 10.27 5.47
N GLY A 95 0.73 10.06 6.76
CA GLY A 95 2.09 9.75 7.25
C GLY A 95 3.08 10.94 7.29
N GLY A 96 2.76 12.08 6.68
CA GLY A 96 3.67 13.25 6.65
C GLY A 96 3.90 13.95 7.99
N GLY A 97 3.08 13.65 9.01
CA GLY A 97 3.28 14.12 10.39
C GLY A 97 4.22 13.25 11.22
N MET A 98 4.48 12.00 10.81
CA MET A 98 5.37 11.07 11.52
C MET A 98 6.86 11.33 11.21
N VAL A 99 7.15 12.07 10.13
CA VAL A 99 8.52 12.34 9.65
C VAL A 99 9.12 13.62 10.25
N ALA A 100 8.39 14.35 11.11
CA ALA A 100 8.87 15.63 11.66
C ALA A 100 8.79 15.71 13.19
N THR A 101 9.65 14.97 13.89
CA THR A 101 10.09 15.38 15.23
C THR A 101 11.37 16.18 15.09
N LYS A 102 11.25 17.47 14.80
CA LYS A 102 12.37 18.39 15.05
C LYS A 102 12.48 18.50 16.57
N LYS A 103 13.51 17.88 17.17
CA LYS A 103 13.91 18.23 18.55
C LYS A 103 14.16 19.73 18.54
N ILE A 104 13.37 20.48 19.31
CA ILE A 104 13.73 21.84 19.70
C ILE A 104 14.63 21.65 20.92
N PRO A 105 15.97 21.77 20.83
CA PRO A 105 16.76 21.91 22.04
C PRO A 105 16.35 23.24 22.67
N GLN A 106 15.71 23.18 23.83
CA GLN A 106 15.54 24.33 24.70
C GLN A 106 16.93 24.67 25.25
N TYR A 107 17.63 25.59 24.58
CA TYR A 107 18.70 26.34 25.21
C TYR A 107 18.16 27.75 25.50
N PHE A 108 18.27 28.09 26.78
CA PHE A 108 17.90 29.33 27.47
C PHE A 108 16.42 29.48 27.83
#